data_AF-A0A2G5ZJ73-F1
#
_entry.id   AF-A0A2G5ZJ73-F1
#
_cell.length_a   1.000
_cell.length_b   1.000
_cell.length_c   1.000
_cell.angle_alpha   90.00
_cell.angle_beta   90.00
_cell.angle_gamma   90.00
#
_symmetry.space_group_name_H-M   'P 1'
#
loop_
_entity.id
_entity.type
_entity.pdbx_description
1 polymer ?
#
loop_
_entity_poly.entity_id
_entity_poly.type
_entity_poly.pdbx_seq_one_letter_code
_entity_poly.pdbx_strand_id
1 'polypeptide(L)'
;MALLNLSEVKSDLINAHIHRIDQSNVTISQWLDVWFETYQKDWKITSKLQRANAIKYQMKPLLGKYKLMSLDKSTYKPEFIDVLLKKYEPGTVQLFHRLFKIAINAAVEDEIIVRNRFNNITIESGKKKDNFYTADELLVFLESAI
;
A
#
# COMPACT_ATOMS: atom_id res chain seq x y z
N MET A 1 -31.27 0.22 0.77
CA MET A 1 -30.54 -0.84 1.47
C MET A 1 -30.25 -2.04 0.54
N ALA A 2 -29.50 -1.83 -0.56
CA ALA A 2 -29.20 -2.91 -1.52
C ALA A 2 -27.72 -2.97 -1.94
N LEU A 3 -27.01 -1.84 -1.89
CA LEU A 3 -25.58 -1.78 -2.27
C LEU A 3 -24.65 -2.39 -1.21
N LEU A 4 -24.96 -2.25 0.08
CA LEU A 4 -24.14 -2.77 1.19
C LEU A 4 -24.05 -4.31 1.14
N ASN A 5 -25.17 -4.97 0.82
CA ASN A 5 -25.24 -6.43 0.76
C ASN A 5 -24.44 -7.00 -0.41
N LEU A 6 -24.32 -6.28 -1.54
CA LEU A 6 -23.59 -6.80 -2.70
C LEU A 6 -22.08 -6.78 -2.50
N SER A 7 -21.53 -5.75 -1.84
CA SER A 7 -20.11 -5.71 -1.50
C SER A 7 -19.76 -6.80 -0.48
N GLU A 8 -20.59 -6.97 0.55
CA GLU A 8 -20.36 -7.95 1.61
C GLU A 8 -20.44 -9.39 1.06
N VAL A 9 -21.46 -9.70 0.26
CA VAL A 9 -21.59 -11.00 -0.41
C VAL A 9 -20.42 -11.26 -1.38
N LYS A 10 -19.92 -10.24 -2.09
CA LYS A 10 -18.73 -10.40 -2.96
C LYS A 10 -17.48 -10.70 -2.13
N SER A 11 -17.26 -9.99 -1.04
CA SER A 11 -16.12 -10.20 -0.15
C SER A 11 -16.17 -11.58 0.50
N ASP A 12 -17.34 -12.02 0.97
CA ASP A 12 -17.52 -13.35 1.56
C ASP A 12 -17.30 -14.47 0.53
N LEU A 13 -17.75 -14.27 -0.71
CA LEU A 13 -17.46 -15.20 -1.81
C LEU A 13 -15.97 -15.24 -2.14
N ILE A 14 -15.28 -14.10 -2.16
CA ILE A 14 -13.83 -14.05 -2.41
C ILE A 14 -13.07 -14.71 -1.25
N ASN A 15 -13.44 -14.44 0.00
CA ASN A 15 -12.83 -15.03 1.20
C ASN A 15 -13.00 -16.56 1.22
N ALA A 16 -14.22 -17.03 0.98
CA ALA A 16 -14.50 -18.46 0.85
C ALA A 16 -13.80 -19.08 -0.38
N HIS A 17 -13.60 -18.30 -1.44
CA HIS A 17 -12.87 -18.76 -2.63
C HIS A 17 -11.36 -18.82 -2.36
N ILE A 18 -10.74 -17.88 -1.65
CA ILE A 18 -9.31 -17.96 -1.27
C ILE A 18 -9.02 -19.17 -0.38
N HIS A 19 -9.94 -19.53 0.52
CA HIS A 19 -9.80 -20.77 1.31
C HIS A 19 -9.97 -22.06 0.49
N ARG A 20 -10.58 -22.01 -0.70
CA ARG A 20 -10.80 -23.17 -1.59
C ARG A 20 -9.88 -23.21 -2.80
N ILE A 21 -9.39 -22.06 -3.26
CA ILE A 21 -8.37 -21.96 -4.31
C ILE A 21 -7.08 -22.46 -3.68
N ASP A 22 -6.43 -23.38 -4.37
CA ASP A 22 -5.02 -23.71 -4.14
C ASP A 22 -4.24 -22.40 -3.92
N GLN A 23 -3.81 -22.14 -2.68
CA GLN A 23 -3.14 -20.91 -2.24
C GLN A 23 -1.97 -20.52 -3.18
N SER A 24 -1.48 -21.48 -3.98
CA SER A 24 -0.50 -21.30 -5.05
C SER A 24 -0.84 -20.28 -6.13
N ASN A 25 -2.12 -19.96 -6.34
CA ASN A 25 -2.55 -19.15 -7.50
C ASN A 25 -3.07 -17.74 -7.16
N VAL A 26 -3.07 -17.33 -5.90
CA VAL A 26 -3.51 -15.98 -5.51
C VAL A 26 -2.56 -14.92 -6.07
N THR A 27 -3.10 -13.96 -6.82
CA THR A 27 -2.35 -12.79 -7.32
C THR A 27 -2.28 -11.67 -6.30
N ILE A 28 -1.29 -10.78 -6.44
CA ILE A 28 -1.20 -9.57 -5.61
C ILE A 28 -2.47 -8.73 -5.73
N SER A 29 -3.07 -8.61 -6.91
CA SER A 29 -4.31 -7.83 -7.07
C SER A 29 -5.45 -8.40 -6.22
N GLN A 30 -5.66 -9.71 -6.30
CA GLN A 30 -6.72 -10.40 -5.55
C GLN A 30 -6.48 -10.31 -4.04
N TRP A 31 -5.23 -10.52 -3.61
CA TRP A 31 -4.87 -10.37 -2.20
C TRP A 31 -5.14 -8.97 -1.68
N LEU A 32 -4.75 -7.93 -2.43
CA LEU A 32 -4.97 -6.54 -2.00
C LEU A 32 -6.45 -6.17 -1.88
N ASP A 33 -7.33 -6.78 -2.69
CA ASP A 33 -8.77 -6.62 -2.55
C ASP A 33 -9.28 -7.23 -1.25
N VAL A 34 -8.90 -8.47 -0.96
CA VAL A 34 -9.26 -9.14 0.30
C VAL A 34 -8.72 -8.40 1.51
N TRP A 35 -7.43 -8.05 1.49
CA TRP A 35 -6.81 -7.30 2.57
C TRP A 35 -7.52 -5.96 2.81
N PHE A 36 -7.89 -5.23 1.76
CA PHE A 36 -8.60 -3.98 1.94
C PHE A 36 -9.99 -4.23 2.55
N GLU A 37 -10.77 -5.15 2.00
CA GLU A 37 -12.13 -5.42 2.47
C GLU A 37 -12.20 -5.95 3.91
N THR A 38 -11.29 -6.86 4.27
CA THR A 38 -11.24 -7.48 5.61
C THR A 38 -10.85 -6.46 6.68
N TYR A 39 -9.81 -5.66 6.43
CA TYR A 39 -9.19 -4.85 7.47
C TYR A 39 -9.63 -3.37 7.45
N GLN A 40 -10.31 -2.89 6.40
CA GLN A 40 -10.68 -1.48 6.30
C GLN A 40 -11.60 -0.99 7.42
N LYS A 41 -12.38 -1.87 8.07
CA LYS A 41 -13.36 -1.46 9.09
C LYS A 41 -12.69 -0.75 10.27
N ASP A 42 -11.48 -1.17 10.63
CA ASP A 42 -10.74 -0.65 11.80
C ASP A 42 -9.89 0.59 11.50
N TRP A 43 -9.80 1.01 10.23
CA TRP A 43 -8.95 2.13 9.85
C TRP A 43 -9.69 3.48 9.96
N LYS A 44 -8.94 4.54 10.28
CA LYS A 44 -9.43 5.92 10.12
C LYS A 44 -9.77 6.19 8.65
N ILE A 45 -10.76 7.05 8.39
CA ILE A 45 -11.24 7.39 7.02
C ILE A 45 -10.08 7.81 6.11
N THR A 46 -9.18 8.67 6.60
CA THR A 46 -8.00 9.13 5.85
C THR A 46 -7.04 7.99 5.51
N SER A 47 -6.86 7.04 6.43
CA SER A 47 -6.05 5.84 6.20
C SER A 47 -6.69 4.90 5.17
N LYS A 48 -8.02 4.74 5.19
CA LYS A 48 -8.77 3.98 4.16
C LYS A 48 -8.52 4.59 2.79
N LEU A 49 -8.70 5.90 2.66
CA LEU A 49 -8.53 6.61 1.39
C LEU A 49 -7.08 6.51 0.86
N GLN A 50 -6.09 6.70 1.73
CA GLN A 50 -4.67 6.60 1.35
C GLN A 50 -4.32 5.19 0.86
N ARG A 51 -4.79 4.15 1.56
CA ARG A 51 -4.57 2.75 1.19
C ARG A 51 -5.29 2.40 -0.10
N ALA A 52 -6.56 2.78 -0.25
CA ALA A 52 -7.34 2.55 -1.47
C ALA A 52 -6.67 3.18 -2.69
N ASN A 53 -6.21 4.44 -2.57
CA ASN A 53 -5.51 5.13 -3.65
C ASN A 53 -4.16 4.46 -3.98
N ALA A 54 -3.38 4.07 -2.97
CA ALA A 54 -2.11 3.38 -3.19
C ALA A 54 -2.32 2.03 -3.91
N ILE A 55 -3.33 1.25 -3.49
CA ILE A 55 -3.72 -0.01 -4.15
C ILE A 55 -4.11 0.24 -5.61
N LYS A 56 -5.06 1.15 -5.83
CA LYS A 56 -5.67 1.39 -7.15
C LYS A 56 -4.67 1.95 -8.16
N TYR A 57 -3.87 2.94 -7.77
CA TYR A 57 -3.07 3.71 -8.71
C TYR A 57 -1.61 3.26 -8.80
N GLN A 58 -1.08 2.57 -7.79
CA GLN A 58 0.34 2.18 -7.76
C GLN A 58 0.50 0.66 -7.70
N MET A 59 -0.08 0.00 -6.69
CA MET A 59 0.21 -1.42 -6.44
C MET A 59 -0.41 -2.32 -7.50
N LYS A 60 -1.71 -2.20 -7.79
CA LYS A 60 -2.37 -3.06 -8.79
C LYS A 60 -1.82 -2.87 -10.20
N PRO A 61 -1.61 -1.65 -10.71
CA PRO A 61 -1.08 -1.46 -12.06
C PRO A 61 0.32 -2.06 -12.24
N LEU A 62 1.18 -1.98 -11.23
CA LEU A 62 2.58 -2.42 -11.32
C LEU A 62 2.75 -3.89 -10.92
N LEU A 63 2.08 -4.33 -9.85
CA LEU A 63 2.30 -5.61 -9.21
C LEU A 63 1.13 -6.60 -9.34
N GLY A 64 -0.05 -6.14 -9.77
CA GLY A 64 -1.28 -6.92 -9.68
C GLY A 64 -1.24 -8.28 -10.39
N LYS A 65 -0.48 -8.38 -11.48
CA LYS A 65 -0.31 -9.60 -12.30
C LYS A 65 0.55 -10.69 -11.63
N TYR A 66 1.40 -10.34 -10.67
CA TYR A 66 2.29 -11.31 -10.04
C TYR A 66 1.54 -12.15 -9.00
N LYS A 67 1.96 -13.41 -8.84
CA LYS A 67 1.44 -14.27 -7.77
C LYS A 67 2.04 -13.85 -6.44
N LEU A 68 1.21 -13.83 -5.38
CA LEU A 68 1.61 -13.48 -4.02
C LEU A 68 2.74 -14.39 -3.50
N MET A 69 2.63 -15.69 -3.82
CA MET A 69 3.59 -16.72 -3.41
C MET A 69 4.94 -16.63 -4.14
N SER A 70 4.95 -16.14 -5.39
CA SER A 70 6.16 -16.16 -6.24
C SER A 70 6.85 -14.80 -6.37
N LEU A 71 6.20 -13.69 -6.00
CA LEU A 71 6.81 -12.37 -6.08
C LEU A 71 8.00 -12.28 -5.13
N ASP A 72 9.19 -12.10 -5.70
CA ASP A 72 10.46 -11.99 -5.00
C ASP A 72 10.99 -10.55 -4.96
N LYS A 73 12.06 -10.35 -4.19
CA LYS A 73 12.70 -9.02 -4.06
C LYS A 73 13.32 -8.53 -5.37
N SER A 74 13.89 -9.45 -6.16
CA SER A 74 14.58 -9.17 -7.42
C SER A 74 13.65 -8.63 -8.50
N THR A 75 12.39 -9.05 -8.47
CA THR A 75 11.31 -8.56 -9.34
C THR A 75 10.64 -7.33 -8.73
N TYR A 76 10.35 -7.36 -7.43
CA TYR A 76 9.66 -6.27 -6.75
C TYR A 76 10.39 -4.92 -6.84
N LYS A 77 11.73 -4.92 -6.69
CA LYS A 77 12.51 -3.68 -6.77
C LYS A 77 12.38 -2.97 -8.13
N PRO A 78 12.76 -3.60 -9.27
CA PRO A 78 12.69 -2.94 -10.57
C PRO A 78 11.26 -2.61 -10.99
N GLU A 79 10.30 -3.50 -10.74
CA GLU A 79 8.91 -3.32 -11.21
C GLU A 79 8.11 -2.30 -10.38
N PHE A 80 8.48 -2.09 -9.12
CA PHE A 80 7.72 -1.22 -8.22
C PHE A 80 8.56 -0.05 -7.71
N ILE A 81 9.65 -0.31 -6.99
CA ILE A 81 10.43 0.73 -6.33
C ILE A 81 11.09 1.66 -7.36
N ASP A 82 11.80 1.09 -8.34
CA ASP A 82 12.55 1.88 -9.32
C ASP A 82 11.61 2.62 -10.28
N VAL A 83 10.47 2.02 -10.62
CA VAL A 83 9.41 2.69 -11.40
C VAL A 83 8.84 3.88 -10.64
N LEU A 84 8.55 3.72 -9.34
CA LEU A 84 7.99 4.80 -8.53
C LEU A 84 9.00 5.93 -8.26
N LEU A 85 10.28 5.60 -8.08
CA LEU A 85 11.34 6.61 -7.88
C LEU A 85 11.55 7.52 -9.09
N LYS A 86 11.17 7.09 -10.29
CA LYS A 86 11.17 7.96 -11.49
C LYS A 86 10.08 9.04 -11.46
N LYS A 87 9.04 8.86 -10.63
CA LYS A 87 7.85 9.72 -10.61
C LYS A 87 7.62 10.44 -9.28
N TYR A 88 8.12 9.87 -8.19
CA TYR A 88 7.82 10.34 -6.84
C TYR A 88 9.10 10.52 -6.02
N GLU A 89 9.04 11.49 -5.11
CA GLU A 89 10.07 11.67 -4.09
C GLU A 89 10.26 10.39 -3.25
N PRO A 90 11.49 10.10 -2.77
CA PRO A 90 11.78 8.87 -2.04
C PRO A 90 10.88 8.62 -0.83
N GLY A 91 10.48 9.70 -0.11
CA GLY A 91 9.57 9.58 1.03
C GLY A 91 8.18 9.06 0.64
N THR A 92 7.70 9.41 -0.55
CA THR A 92 6.43 8.91 -1.09
C THR A 92 6.56 7.45 -1.52
N VAL A 93 7.68 7.07 -2.13
CA VAL A 93 7.94 5.66 -2.46
C VAL A 93 8.07 4.81 -1.19
N GLN A 94 8.73 5.32 -0.15
CA GLN A 94 8.79 4.68 1.17
C GLN A 94 7.40 4.50 1.78
N LEU A 95 6.50 5.47 1.62
CA LEU A 95 5.10 5.33 2.05
C LEU A 95 4.41 4.19 1.31
N PHE A 96 4.49 4.14 -0.02
CA PHE A 96 3.87 3.06 -0.80
C PHE A 96 4.46 1.68 -0.46
N HIS A 97 5.79 1.60 -0.31
CA HIS A 97 6.46 0.38 0.14
C HIS A 97 5.99 -0.08 1.53
N ARG A 98 5.84 0.85 2.48
CA ARG A 98 5.33 0.57 3.83
C ARG A 98 3.90 0.04 3.79
N LEU A 99 3.01 0.66 3.02
CA LEU A 99 1.63 0.20 2.86
C LEU A 99 1.58 -1.21 2.24
N PHE A 100 2.42 -1.47 1.24
CA PHE A 100 2.54 -2.80 0.65
C PHE A 100 3.02 -3.82 1.69
N LYS A 101 4.04 -3.50 2.49
CA LYS A 101 4.52 -4.38 3.56
C LYS A 101 3.44 -4.72 4.57
N ILE A 102 2.59 -3.76 4.95
CA ILE A 102 1.47 -4.01 5.87
C ILE A 102 0.51 -5.05 5.26
N ALA A 103 0.16 -4.89 3.99
CA ALA A 103 -0.67 -5.87 3.29
C ALA A 103 -0.01 -7.25 3.24
N ILE A 104 1.30 -7.33 3.00
CA ILE A 104 2.01 -8.61 2.96
C ILE A 104 2.15 -9.24 4.35
N ASN A 105 2.29 -8.44 5.42
CA ASN A 105 2.28 -8.98 6.79
C ASN A 105 0.92 -9.58 7.16
N ALA A 106 -0.19 -8.94 6.76
CA ALA A 106 -1.50 -9.53 6.93
C ALA A 106 -1.63 -10.88 6.22
N ALA A 107 -1.00 -11.07 5.04
CA ALA A 107 -0.97 -12.38 4.38
C ALA A 107 -0.16 -13.44 5.14
N VAL A 108 0.81 -13.01 5.95
CA VAL A 108 1.56 -13.90 6.84
C VAL A 108 0.72 -14.26 8.06
N GLU A 109 0.02 -13.28 8.64
CA GLU A 109 -0.90 -13.47 9.77
C GLU A 109 -2.07 -14.38 9.41
N ASP A 110 -2.58 -14.26 8.18
CA ASP A 110 -3.63 -15.13 7.61
C ASP A 110 -3.08 -16.47 7.08
N GLU A 111 -1.81 -16.79 7.35
CA GLU A 111 -1.11 -18.04 6.96
C GLU A 111 -1.10 -18.35 5.46
N ILE A 112 -1.34 -17.35 4.60
CA ILE A 112 -1.33 -17.49 3.13
C ILE A 112 0.11 -17.62 2.62
N ILE A 113 1.06 -16.92 3.27
CA ILE A 113 2.49 -17.02 2.97
C ILE A 113 3.29 -17.18 4.27
N VAL A 114 4.40 -17.91 4.18
CA VAL A 114 5.23 -18.22 5.36
C VAL A 114 5.94 -16.98 5.94
N ARG A 115 6.29 -16.01 5.10
CA ARG A 115 7.07 -14.83 5.54
C ARG A 115 6.94 -13.63 4.61
N ASN A 116 7.09 -12.44 5.16
CA ASN A 116 7.21 -11.22 4.37
C ASN A 116 8.63 -11.10 3.76
N ARG A 117 8.69 -11.26 2.44
CA ARG A 117 9.93 -11.17 1.66
C ARG A 117 10.43 -9.75 1.47
N PHE A 118 9.68 -8.71 1.80
CA PHE A 118 10.00 -7.31 1.46
C PHE A 118 10.48 -6.48 2.65
N ASN A 119 10.70 -7.10 3.82
CA ASN A 119 11.06 -6.39 5.04
C ASN A 119 12.37 -5.59 4.95
N ASN A 120 13.39 -6.13 4.27
CA ASN A 120 14.74 -5.58 4.20
C ASN A 120 15.01 -4.91 2.84
N ILE A 121 14.10 -4.05 2.39
CA ILE A 121 14.28 -3.22 1.21
C ILE A 121 14.47 -1.78 1.69
N THR A 122 15.67 -1.25 1.46
CA THR A 122 16.01 0.14 1.79
C THR A 122 15.75 1.02 0.58
N ILE A 123 15.08 2.15 0.82
CA ILE A 123 14.88 3.23 -0.16
C ILE A 123 15.57 4.44 0.43
N GLU A 124 16.62 4.92 -0.23
CA GLU A 124 17.40 6.05 0.27
C GLU A 124 16.58 7.34 0.19
N SER A 125 16.37 8.00 1.32
CA SER A 125 15.79 9.34 1.36
C SER A 125 16.91 10.37 1.31
N GLY A 126 16.88 11.26 0.32
CA GLY A 126 17.70 12.47 0.35
C GLY A 126 17.41 13.30 1.60
N LYS A 127 18.41 14.05 2.09
CA LYS A 127 18.22 14.98 3.21
C LYS A 127 17.16 16.00 2.82
N LYS A 128 16.03 16.03 3.53
CA LYS A 128 15.07 17.13 3.38
C LYS A 128 15.74 18.38 3.96
N LYS A 129 15.73 19.47 3.19
CA LYS A 129 15.96 20.80 3.77
C LYS A 129 14.73 21.13 4.59
N ASP A 130 14.92 21.39 5.87
CA ASP A 130 13.83 21.86 6.70
C ASP A 130 13.39 23.23 6.20
N ASN A 131 12.09 23.38 5.93
CA ASN A 131 11.48 24.64 5.49
C ASN A 131 10.85 25.33 6.71
N PHE A 132 11.70 25.79 7.62
CA PHE A 132 11.28 26.62 8.75
C PHE A 132 11.40 28.09 8.39
N TYR A 133 10.42 28.90 8.80
CA TYR A 133 10.59 30.34 8.78
C TYR A 133 11.67 30.75 9.77
N THR A 134 12.60 31.56 9.31
CA THR A 134 13.46 32.37 10.19
C THR A 134 12.61 33.40 10.94
N ALA A 135 13.18 33.99 12.00
CA ALA A 135 12.48 35.03 12.77
C ALA A 135 12.02 36.19 11.87
N ASP A 136 12.84 36.58 10.90
CA ASP A 136 12.56 37.66 9.95
C ASP A 136 11.45 37.28 8.96
N GLU A 137 11.49 36.07 8.40
CA GLU A 137 10.44 35.59 7.49
C GLU A 137 9.08 35.41 8.18
N LEU A 138 9.09 34.99 9.45
CA LEU A 138 7.87 34.90 10.26
C LEU A 138 7.28 36.29 10.54
N LEU A 139 8.12 37.28 10.83
CA LEU A 139 7.69 38.64 11.09
C LEU A 139 7.02 39.24 9.85
N VAL A 140 7.62 39.06 8.67
CA VAL A 140 7.03 39.49 7.38
C VAL A 140 5.67 38.81 7.13
N PHE A 141 5.54 37.52 7.41
CA PHE A 141 4.25 36.81 7.26
C PHE A 141 3.17 37.37 8.19
N LEU A 142 3.51 37.67 9.44
CA LEU A 142 2.55 38.22 10.42
C LEU A 142 2.11 39.64 10.06
N GLU A 143 3.02 40.49 9.58
CA GLU A 143 2.70 41.86 9.17
C GLU A 143 1.83 41.94 7.91
N SER A 144 1.97 40.97 7.00
CA SER A 144 1.18 40.90 5.76
C SER A 144 -0.19 40.20 5.92
N ALA A 145 -0.49 39.71 7.12
CA ALA A 145 -1.77 39.08 7.47
C ALA A 145 -2.80 40.06 8.09
N ILE A 146 -2.43 41.35 8.21
CA ILE A 146 -3.25 42.46 8.72
C ILE A 146 -3.76 43.29 7.55
#